data_AF-A0A1E9AZN9-F1
#
_entry.id   AF-A0A1E9AZN9-F1
#
_cell.length_a   1.000
_cell.length_b   1.000
_cell.length_c   1.000
_cell.angle_alpha   90.00
_cell.angle_beta   90.00
_cell.angle_gamma   90.00
#
_symmetry.space_group_name_H-M   'P 1'
#
loop_
_entity.id
_entity.type
_entity.pdbx_description
1 polymer ?
#
loop_
_entity_poly.entity_id
_entity_poly.type
_entity_poly.pdbx_seq_one_letter_code
_entity_poly.pdbx_strand_id
1 'polypeptide(L)'
;MNELKTPSTHDILRDLEANIFTFLKSKEIEVYFQLSNLYRLLTAESYQAFSKDKENLDKLSQKEKQKQLKEWSKKAKPFCKKTDAKLKGKFRSSVGFYRDILIHKKRYYKIKDFNAIVDFIVQEKLLVPTLAPLPVIDMTQVESYALQEIDQGPLKFKK
;
A
#
# COMPACT_ATOMS: atom_id res chain seq x y z
N MET A 1 -12.46 24.24 12.98
CA MET A 1 -11.48 23.57 12.10
C MET A 1 -11.19 22.23 12.74
N ASN A 2 -11.53 21.11 12.07
CA ASN A 2 -11.15 19.79 12.59
C ASN A 2 -9.63 19.66 12.46
N GLU A 3 -8.94 19.44 13.57
CA GLU A 3 -7.51 19.16 13.56
C GLU A 3 -7.25 17.93 12.66
N LEU A 4 -6.46 18.12 11.61
CA LEU A 4 -6.02 17.04 10.76
C LEU A 4 -5.08 16.16 11.59
N LYS A 5 -5.62 15.09 12.18
CA LYS A 5 -4.82 14.10 12.88
C LYS A 5 -3.78 13.52 11.92
N THR A 6 -2.52 13.60 12.32
CA THR A 6 -1.43 12.90 11.62
C THR A 6 -1.68 11.41 11.77
N PRO A 7 -1.74 10.64 10.67
CA PRO A 7 -1.99 9.20 10.77
C PRO A 7 -0.79 8.49 11.40
N SER A 8 -1.07 7.46 12.20
CA SER A 8 -0.02 6.57 12.72
C SER A 8 0.49 5.65 11.61
N THR A 9 1.66 5.04 11.81
CA THR A 9 2.16 4.00 10.90
C THR A 9 1.15 2.86 10.76
N HIS A 10 0.51 2.43 11.85
CA HIS A 10 -0.49 1.36 11.82
C HIS A 10 -1.69 1.74 10.95
N ASP A 11 -2.18 2.98 11.04
CA ASP A 11 -3.26 3.47 10.19
C ASP A 11 -2.86 3.45 8.71
N ILE A 12 -1.67 4.00 8.39
CA ILE A 12 -1.17 4.04 7.02
C ILE A 12 -1.05 2.63 6.44
N LEU A 13 -0.47 1.68 7.18
CA LEU A 13 -0.28 0.30 6.72
C LEU A 13 -1.62 -0.41 6.49
N ARG A 14 -2.56 -0.27 7.42
CA ARG A 14 -3.91 -0.82 7.30
C ARG A 14 -4.62 -0.26 6.07
N ASP A 15 -4.60 1.04 5.88
CA ASP A 15 -5.37 1.71 4.82
C ASP A 15 -4.69 1.55 3.44
N LEU A 16 -3.37 1.40 3.40
CA LEU A 16 -2.62 0.96 2.21
C LEU A 16 -2.86 -0.50 1.82
N GLU A 17 -3.55 -1.28 2.66
CA GLU A 17 -3.71 -2.73 2.51
C GLU A 17 -2.34 -3.41 2.41
N ALA A 18 -1.46 -3.10 3.37
CA ALA A 18 -0.15 -3.71 3.45
C ALA A 18 -0.28 -5.24 3.55
N ASN A 19 0.54 -5.94 2.78
CA ASN A 19 0.53 -7.40 2.71
C ASN A 19 1.67 -7.93 3.60
N ILE A 20 1.34 -8.88 4.46
CA ILE A 20 2.30 -9.52 5.35
C ILE A 20 2.65 -10.88 4.75
N PHE A 21 3.93 -11.13 4.51
CA PHE A 21 4.45 -12.42 4.08
C PHE A 21 5.31 -13.00 5.18
N THR A 22 5.00 -14.23 5.56
CA THR A 22 5.78 -15.05 6.50
C THR A 22 6.61 -16.05 5.71
N PHE A 23 7.93 -15.97 5.83
CA PHE A 23 8.83 -16.91 5.17
C PHE A 23 9.08 -18.11 6.07
N LEU A 24 8.43 -19.24 5.77
CA LEU A 24 8.47 -20.46 6.62
C LEU A 24 9.88 -20.95 6.97
N LYS A 25 10.85 -20.77 6.06
CA LYS A 25 12.23 -21.23 6.26
C LYS A 25 13.04 -20.31 7.18
N SER A 26 12.89 -18.99 7.07
CA SER A 26 13.64 -18.02 7.87
C SER A 26 12.87 -17.52 9.10
N LYS A 27 11.57 -17.84 9.19
CA LYS A 27 10.61 -17.26 10.16
C LYS A 27 10.57 -15.72 10.11
N GLU A 28 11.02 -15.13 9.01
CA GLU A 28 10.99 -13.68 8.82
C GLU A 28 9.58 -13.23 8.42
N ILE A 29 9.15 -12.14 9.03
CA ILE A 29 7.92 -11.43 8.70
C ILE A 29 8.31 -10.21 7.86
N GLU A 30 7.78 -10.12 6.66
CA GLU A 30 8.02 -8.98 5.79
C GLU A 30 6.70 -8.34 5.36
N VAL A 31 6.64 -7.01 5.45
CA VAL A 31 5.47 -6.20 5.09
C VAL A 31 5.72 -5.52 3.76
N TYR A 32 4.70 -5.49 2.90
CA TYR A 32 4.78 -4.98 1.54
C TYR A 32 3.58 -4.12 1.17
N PHE A 33 3.78 -3.21 0.20
CA PHE A 33 2.72 -2.37 -0.34
C PHE A 33 2.70 -2.38 -1.88
N GLN A 34 1.63 -1.87 -2.47
CA GLN A 34 1.46 -1.74 -3.92
C GLN A 34 1.53 -0.27 -4.36
N LEU A 35 2.17 -0.01 -5.50
CA LEU A 35 2.22 1.35 -6.06
C LEU A 35 0.84 1.90 -6.41
N SER A 36 -0.14 1.06 -6.73
CA SER A 36 -1.51 1.54 -6.99
C SER A 36 -2.17 2.10 -5.73
N ASN A 37 -1.89 1.53 -4.56
CA ASN A 37 -2.42 2.01 -3.29
C ASN A 37 -1.65 3.25 -2.83
N LEU A 38 -0.32 3.28 -3.04
CA LEU A 38 0.47 4.49 -2.83
C LEU A 38 0.02 5.65 -3.75
N TYR A 39 -0.28 5.38 -5.02
CA TYR A 39 -0.83 6.38 -5.94
C TYR A 39 -2.10 7.01 -5.37
N ARG A 40 -3.06 6.18 -4.94
CA ARG A 40 -4.31 6.65 -4.34
C ARG A 40 -4.04 7.54 -3.13
N LEU A 41 -3.17 7.11 -2.22
CA LEU A 41 -2.77 7.87 -1.04
C LEU A 41 -2.17 9.24 -1.43
N LEU A 42 -1.19 9.27 -2.33
CA LEU A 42 -0.51 10.50 -2.73
C LEU A 42 -1.40 11.47 -3.51
N THR A 43 -2.43 10.97 -4.20
CA THR A 43 -3.41 11.80 -4.95
C THR A 43 -4.63 12.22 -4.13
N ALA A 44 -4.79 11.72 -2.91
CA ALA A 44 -5.91 12.09 -2.06
C ALA A 44 -5.75 13.53 -1.55
N GLU A 45 -6.88 14.20 -1.33
CA GLU A 45 -6.90 15.56 -0.76
C GLU A 45 -6.39 15.60 0.69
N SER A 46 -6.62 14.51 1.43
CA SER A 46 -6.15 14.33 2.81
C SER A 46 -6.08 12.84 3.13
N TYR A 47 -5.38 12.49 4.21
CA TYR A 47 -5.36 11.13 4.71
C TYR A 47 -6.76 10.64 5.09
N GLN A 48 -7.57 11.51 5.70
CA GLN A 48 -8.93 11.20 6.11
C GLN A 48 -9.83 10.89 4.91
N ALA A 49 -9.66 11.60 3.80
CA ALA A 49 -10.36 11.28 2.55
C ALA A 49 -9.95 9.90 2.01
N PHE A 50 -8.64 9.62 1.98
CA PHE A 50 -8.13 8.30 1.58
C PHE A 50 -8.67 7.16 2.45
N SER A 51 -8.70 7.34 3.76
CA SER A 51 -9.21 6.35 4.72
C SER A 51 -10.73 6.13 4.56
N LYS A 52 -11.50 7.21 4.40
CA LYS A 52 -12.96 7.14 4.15
C LYS A 52 -13.30 6.47 2.83
N ASP A 53 -12.50 6.66 1.78
CA ASP A 53 -12.72 5.98 0.50
C ASP A 53 -12.73 4.45 0.65
N LYS A 54 -11.91 3.92 1.56
CA LYS A 54 -11.89 2.49 1.88
C LYS A 54 -13.16 2.07 2.62
N GLU A 55 -13.55 2.79 3.65
CA GLU A 55 -14.78 2.52 4.40
C GLU A 55 -16.02 2.56 3.47
N ASN A 56 -16.06 3.53 2.56
CA ASN A 56 -17.12 3.65 1.56
C ASN A 56 -17.11 2.46 0.59
N LEU A 57 -15.93 2.03 0.12
CA LEU A 57 -15.79 0.87 -0.77
C LEU A 57 -16.34 -0.42 -0.13
N ASP A 58 -16.16 -0.58 1.18
CA ASP A 58 -16.64 -1.77 1.91
C ASP A 58 -18.16 -1.79 2.13
N LYS A 59 -18.83 -0.64 2.03
CA LYS A 59 -20.29 -0.52 2.08
C LYS A 59 -20.97 -0.78 0.72
N LEU A 60 -20.20 -0.84 -0.38
CA LEU A 60 -20.74 -1.04 -1.72
C LEU A 60 -21.13 -2.49 -1.98
N SER A 61 -22.06 -2.70 -2.92
CA SER A 61 -22.32 -4.04 -3.46
C SER A 61 -21.09 -4.59 -4.17
N GLN A 62 -20.98 -5.92 -4.27
CA GLN A 62 -19.84 -6.56 -4.93
C GLN A 62 -19.61 -6.07 -6.37
N LYS A 63 -20.70 -5.81 -7.11
CA LYS A 63 -20.65 -5.30 -8.50
C LYS A 63 -20.08 -3.88 -8.56
N GLU A 64 -20.50 -3.01 -7.67
CA GLU A 64 -20.03 -1.62 -7.59
C GLU A 64 -18.58 -1.55 -7.11
N LYS A 65 -18.22 -2.34 -6.10
CA LYS A 65 -16.85 -2.49 -5.61
C LYS A 65 -15.91 -2.91 -6.73
N GLN A 66 -16.29 -3.90 -7.55
CA GLN A 66 -15.50 -4.28 -8.71
C GLN A 66 -15.38 -3.17 -9.76
N LYS A 67 -16.44 -2.39 -9.98
CA LYS A 67 -16.41 -1.25 -10.93
C LYS A 67 -15.45 -0.17 -10.46
N GLN A 68 -15.55 0.27 -9.20
CA GLN A 68 -14.65 1.28 -8.62
C GLN A 68 -13.19 0.81 -8.64
N LEU A 69 -12.91 -0.43 -8.23
CA LEU A 69 -11.55 -0.99 -8.26
C LEU A 69 -10.95 -0.99 -9.67
N LYS A 70 -11.76 -1.29 -10.70
CA LYS A 70 -11.33 -1.20 -12.11
C LYS A 70 -11.01 0.23 -12.53
N GLU A 71 -11.83 1.21 -12.12
CA GLU A 71 -11.59 2.63 -12.42
C GLU A 71 -10.32 3.15 -11.75
N TRP A 72 -10.11 2.85 -10.47
CA TRP A 72 -8.89 3.21 -9.75
C TRP A 72 -7.66 2.55 -10.35
N SER A 73 -7.76 1.27 -10.73
CA SER A 73 -6.67 0.57 -11.41
C SER A 73 -6.30 1.22 -12.74
N LYS A 74 -7.29 1.61 -13.55
CA LYS A 74 -7.06 2.33 -14.82
C LYS A 74 -6.33 3.66 -14.59
N LYS A 75 -6.74 4.44 -13.58
CA LYS A 75 -6.11 5.73 -13.23
C LYS A 75 -4.66 5.56 -12.75
N ALA A 76 -4.40 4.55 -11.91
CA ALA A 76 -3.07 4.31 -11.37
C ALA A 76 -2.10 3.67 -12.39
N LYS A 77 -2.61 2.99 -13.42
CA LYS A 77 -1.78 2.19 -14.35
C LYS A 77 -0.63 2.96 -15.00
N PRO A 78 -0.80 4.19 -15.54
CA PRO A 78 0.31 4.94 -16.13
C PRO A 78 1.40 5.27 -15.11
N PHE A 79 1.00 5.70 -13.90
CA PHE A 79 1.91 5.94 -12.79
C PHE A 79 2.67 4.68 -12.42
N CYS A 80 1.97 3.57 -12.17
CA CYS A 80 2.60 2.30 -11.80
C CYS A 80 3.62 1.86 -12.86
N LYS A 81 3.28 1.91 -14.14
CA LYS A 81 4.19 1.52 -15.23
C LYS A 81 5.45 2.39 -15.29
N LYS A 82 5.28 3.72 -15.20
CA LYS A 82 6.40 4.68 -15.23
C LYS A 82 7.30 4.52 -14.02
N THR A 83 6.72 4.46 -12.83
CA THR A 83 7.43 4.32 -11.56
C THR A 83 8.12 2.96 -11.47
N ASP A 84 7.46 1.86 -11.85
CA ASP A 84 8.07 0.52 -11.90
C ASP A 84 9.32 0.45 -12.78
N ALA A 85 9.35 1.19 -13.89
CA ALA A 85 10.50 1.24 -14.79
C ALA A 85 11.67 2.01 -14.16
N LYS A 86 11.39 3.07 -13.41
CA LYS A 86 12.38 3.91 -12.73
C LYS A 86 12.93 3.28 -11.45
N LEU A 87 12.10 2.52 -10.73
CA LEU A 87 12.51 1.78 -9.53
C LEU A 87 13.28 0.50 -9.87
N LYS A 88 13.13 -0.04 -11.09
CA LYS A 88 13.82 -1.26 -11.54
C LYS A 88 15.35 -1.07 -11.41
N GLY A 89 15.99 -1.96 -10.65
CA GLY A 89 17.43 -1.92 -10.41
C GLY A 89 17.87 -1.00 -9.27
N LYS A 90 17.04 -0.02 -8.87
CA LYS A 90 17.28 0.83 -7.69
C LYS A 90 16.77 0.18 -6.40
N PHE A 91 15.60 -0.43 -6.47
CA PHE A 91 14.98 -1.15 -5.37
C PHE A 91 14.88 -2.63 -5.75
N ARG A 92 15.63 -3.48 -5.04
CA ARG A 92 15.61 -4.96 -5.25
C ARG A 92 14.40 -5.63 -4.57
N SER A 93 13.54 -4.85 -3.93
CA SER A 93 12.49 -5.29 -3.02
C SER A 93 11.15 -5.58 -3.69
N SER A 94 11.16 -5.97 -4.96
CA SER A 94 9.93 -6.27 -5.67
C SER A 94 9.65 -7.77 -5.69
N VAL A 95 8.71 -8.25 -4.88
CA VAL A 95 8.14 -9.59 -5.05
C VAL A 95 6.97 -9.47 -6.02
N GLY A 96 6.88 -10.39 -6.97
CA GLY A 96 5.72 -10.48 -7.85
C GLY A 96 5.13 -11.86 -7.79
N PHE A 97 3.86 -11.93 -7.41
CA PHE A 97 3.10 -13.15 -7.42
C PHE A 97 2.40 -13.29 -8.77
N TYR A 98 2.55 -14.45 -9.41
CA TYR A 98 1.74 -14.83 -10.54
C TYR A 98 0.38 -15.26 -9.98
N ARG A 99 -0.70 -14.61 -10.44
CA ARG A 99 -2.04 -15.07 -10.10
C ARG A 99 -2.42 -16.31 -10.92
N ASP A 100 -1.88 -16.39 -12.14
CA ASP A 100 -1.92 -17.50 -13.09
C ASP A 100 -0.75 -17.36 -14.09
N ILE A 101 -0.40 -18.44 -14.80
CA ILE A 101 0.74 -18.55 -15.75
C ILE A 101 0.74 -17.47 -16.85
N LEU A 102 -0.40 -16.78 -17.08
CA LEU A 102 -0.61 -15.87 -18.21
C LEU A 102 -1.04 -14.42 -17.86
N ILE A 103 -1.26 -14.04 -16.59
CA ILE A 103 -1.95 -12.76 -16.27
C ILE A 103 -1.14 -11.90 -15.29
N HIS A 104 -0.41 -10.93 -15.84
CA HIS A 104 0.04 -9.66 -15.24
C HIS A 104 0.69 -9.78 -13.84
N LYS A 105 2.03 -9.76 -13.79
CA LYS A 105 2.81 -9.74 -12.53
C LYS A 105 2.37 -8.57 -11.66
N LYS A 106 1.67 -8.86 -10.56
CA LYS A 106 1.34 -7.86 -9.55
C LYS A 106 2.59 -7.62 -8.71
N ARG A 107 3.10 -6.40 -8.71
CA ARG A 107 4.35 -6.05 -8.04
C ARG A 107 4.09 -5.45 -6.66
N TYR A 108 4.81 -5.96 -5.69
CA TYR A 108 4.77 -5.54 -4.29
C TYR A 108 6.15 -5.04 -3.90
N TYR A 109 6.21 -3.92 -3.18
CA TYR A 109 7.46 -3.31 -2.70
C TYR A 109 7.57 -3.50 -1.19
N LYS A 110 8.76 -3.80 -0.68
CA LYS A 110 8.98 -3.94 0.78
C LYS A 110 8.71 -2.60 1.45
N ILE A 111 8.01 -2.62 2.58
CA ILE A 111 7.67 -1.40 3.32
C ILE A 111 8.90 -0.66 3.84
N LYS A 112 10.00 -1.36 4.07
CA LYS A 112 11.28 -0.75 4.48
C LYS A 112 11.80 0.30 3.50
N ASP A 113 11.39 0.20 2.23
CA ASP A 113 11.77 1.13 1.19
C ASP A 113 10.71 2.23 0.97
N PHE A 114 9.62 2.24 1.74
CA PHE A 114 8.48 3.14 1.52
C PHE A 114 8.89 4.62 1.50
N ASN A 115 9.55 5.08 2.57
CA ASN A 115 9.95 6.50 2.69
C ASN A 115 10.88 6.89 1.52
N ALA A 116 11.88 6.04 1.22
CA ALA A 116 12.80 6.28 0.11
C ALA A 116 12.11 6.26 -1.27
N ILE A 117 11.09 5.42 -1.47
CA ILE A 117 10.29 5.38 -2.70
C ILE A 117 9.44 6.65 -2.83
N VAL A 118 8.83 7.13 -1.74
CA VAL A 118 8.06 8.38 -1.72
C VAL A 118 8.96 9.57 -2.07
N ASP A 119 10.11 9.69 -1.41
CA ASP A 119 11.10 10.73 -1.70
C ASP A 119 11.55 10.69 -3.16
N PHE A 120 11.86 9.49 -3.66
CA PHE A 120 12.27 9.28 -5.05
C PHE A 120 11.19 9.71 -6.04
N ILE A 121 9.92 9.39 -5.79
CA ILE A 121 8.78 9.79 -6.63
C ILE A 121 8.68 11.31 -6.75
N VAL A 122 8.85 12.03 -5.64
CA VAL A 122 8.77 13.49 -5.58
C VAL A 122 9.98 14.12 -6.26
N GLN A 123 11.19 13.66 -5.94
CA GLN A 123 12.45 14.16 -6.51
C GLN A 123 12.49 14.01 -8.03
N GLU A 124 12.09 12.86 -8.56
CA GLU A 124 12.08 12.57 -10.00
C GLU A 124 10.82 13.07 -10.71
N LYS A 125 9.94 13.80 -10.01
CA LYS A 125 8.69 14.35 -10.53
C LYS A 125 7.85 13.26 -11.25
N LEU A 126 7.82 12.06 -10.68
CA LEU A 126 7.05 10.95 -11.24
C LEU A 126 5.55 11.13 -11.00
N LEU A 127 5.22 11.79 -9.91
CA LEU A 127 3.89 12.24 -9.50
C LEU A 127 4.07 13.52 -8.69
N VAL A 128 3.14 14.48 -8.84
CA VAL A 128 3.03 15.63 -7.94
C VAL A 128 1.96 15.27 -6.91
N PRO A 129 2.32 15.01 -5.64
CA PRO A 129 1.34 14.63 -4.63
C PRO A 129 0.38 15.79 -4.34
N THR A 130 -0.90 15.47 -4.23
CA THR A 130 -1.92 16.37 -3.68
C THR A 130 -1.88 16.34 -2.15
N LEU A 131 -1.54 15.18 -1.58
CA LEU A 131 -1.50 14.94 -0.15
C LEU A 131 -0.38 15.73 0.53
N ALA A 132 -0.73 16.52 1.55
CA ALA A 132 0.21 17.21 2.42
C ALA A 132 -0.24 17.07 3.90
N PRO A 133 0.67 16.75 4.84
CA PRO A 133 2.08 16.34 4.62
C PRO A 133 2.19 14.97 3.94
N LEU A 134 3.38 14.66 3.42
CA LEU A 134 3.65 13.34 2.84
C LEU A 134 3.62 12.25 3.93
N PRO A 135 3.16 11.03 3.59
CA PRO A 135 3.11 9.93 4.54
C PRO A 135 4.53 9.46 4.89
N VAL A 136 4.76 9.19 6.18
CA VAL A 136 6.02 8.65 6.69
C VAL A 136 5.72 7.39 7.49
N ILE A 137 6.48 6.34 7.23
CA ILE A 137 6.43 5.08 7.98
C ILE A 137 7.54 5.10 9.02
N ASP A 138 7.15 4.94 10.29
CA ASP A 138 8.05 4.64 11.39
C ASP A 138 8.36 3.13 11.39
N MET A 139 9.58 2.78 11.01
CA MET A 139 10.01 1.39 10.91
C MET A 139 9.98 0.63 12.23
N THR A 140 10.03 1.33 13.37
CA THR A 140 9.94 0.70 14.70
C THR A 140 8.54 0.14 14.99
N GLN A 141 7.52 0.61 14.26
CA GLN A 141 6.11 0.21 14.42
C GLN A 141 5.67 -0.88 13.42
N VAL A 142 6.50 -1.19 12.42
CA VAL A 142 6.14 -2.14 11.35
C VAL A 142 6.02 -3.56 11.89
N GLU A 143 6.92 -3.96 12.79
CA GLU A 143 6.91 -5.32 13.37
C GLU A 143 5.68 -5.53 14.26
N SER A 144 5.35 -4.56 15.13
CA SER A 144 4.16 -4.65 15.99
C SER A 144 2.87 -4.69 15.17
N TYR A 145 2.79 -3.91 14.09
CA TYR A 145 1.67 -3.97 13.15
C TYR A 145 1.53 -5.37 12.54
N ALA A 146 2.64 -5.94 12.06
CA ALA A 146 2.61 -7.23 11.40
C ALA A 146 2.21 -8.36 12.36
N LEU A 147 2.72 -8.36 13.59
CA LEU A 147 2.33 -9.31 14.63
C LEU A 147 0.84 -9.19 14.98
N GLN A 148 0.34 -7.96 15.14
CA GLN A 148 -1.07 -7.70 15.42
C GLN A 148 -1.99 -8.27 14.32
N GLU A 149 -1.68 -8.04 13.05
CA GLU A 149 -2.50 -8.54 11.92
C GLU A 149 -2.43 -10.07 11.78
N ILE A 150 -1.29 -10.69 12.10
CA ILE A 150 -1.16 -12.16 12.14
C ILE A 150 -2.07 -12.74 13.23
N ASP A 151 -2.06 -12.16 14.42
CA ASP A 151 -2.88 -12.59 15.56
C ASP A 151 -4.39 -12.34 15.34
N GLN A 152 -4.73 -11.29 14.58
CA GLN A 152 -6.11 -10.92 14.25
C GLN A 152 -6.66 -11.61 12.99
N GLY A 153 -5.81 -12.26 12.20
CA GLY A 153 -6.19 -12.96 10.97
C GLY A 153 -7.19 -14.12 11.21
N PRO A 154 -7.73 -14.73 10.12
CA PRO A 154 -8.75 -15.78 10.21
C PRO A 154 -8.30 -17.05 10.97
N LEU A 155 -7.03 -17.13 11.37
CA LEU A 155 -6.44 -18.17 12.21
C LEU A 155 -6.52 -17.85 13.72
N LYS A 156 -7.61 -17.23 14.18
CA LYS A 156 -8.05 -17.50 15.55
C LYS A 156 -8.42 -18.98 15.63
N PHE A 157 -7.43 -19.84 15.89
CA PHE A 157 -7.67 -21.07 16.63
C PHE A 157 -8.32 -20.62 17.94
N LYS A 158 -9.65 -20.72 18.00
CA LYS A 158 -10.37 -20.60 19.26
C LYS A 158 -9.68 -21.58 20.22
N LYS A 159 -9.04 -21.04 21.26
CA LYS A 159 -8.78 -21.83 22.47
C LYS A 159 -10.11 -22.19 23.10
#